data_AF-A0A1I8JVE3-F1
#
_entry.id   AF-A0A1I8JVE3-F1
#
_cell.length_a   1.000
_cell.length_b   1.000
_cell.length_c   1.000
_cell.angle_alpha   90.00
_cell.angle_beta   90.00
_cell.angle_gamma   90.00
#
_symmetry.space_group_name_H-M   'P 1'
#
loop_
_entity.id
_entity.type
_entity.pdbx_description
1 polymer ?
#
loop_
_entity_poly.entity_id
_entity_poly.type
_entity_poly.pdbx_seq_one_letter_code
_entity_poly.pdbx_strand_id
1 'polypeptide(L)'
;MKAIIALCLIACVSAQYDYNSYYQVGIPQDYNQQYNQQYNQQYNPQYNNGQYNNNQAPTKAIPDARCPRTDDPMRPVHLPYAGHCDKFLKCTGGLGFVMDCPAGLEFSARMNRCDYPAVAQCRV
;
A
#
# COMPACT_ATOMS: atom_id res chain seq x y z
N MET A 1 -30.33 50.74 21.31
CA MET A 1 -29.38 50.20 20.30
C MET A 1 -30.00 48.92 19.76
N LYS A 2 -30.28 48.89 18.46
CA LYS A 2 -31.18 47.93 17.80
C LYS A 2 -30.49 46.57 17.64
N ALA A 3 -31.19 45.50 17.99
CA ALA A 3 -30.85 44.11 17.69
C ALA A 3 -31.09 43.81 16.20
N ILE A 4 -30.33 42.87 15.60
CA ILE A 4 -30.82 41.87 14.62
C ILE A 4 -29.84 40.69 14.56
N ILE A 5 -30.45 39.51 14.59
CA ILE A 5 -30.00 38.13 14.53
C ILE A 5 -29.23 37.83 13.24
N ALA A 6 -28.12 37.07 13.32
CA ALA A 6 -27.60 36.30 12.19
C ALA A 6 -26.92 35.00 12.67
N LEU A 7 -27.76 34.06 13.11
CA LEU A 7 -27.46 32.63 13.08
C LEU A 7 -27.39 32.20 11.61
N CYS A 8 -26.18 31.90 11.10
CA CYS A 8 -25.87 30.94 10.01
C CYS A 8 -24.52 31.31 9.37
N LEU A 9 -23.43 30.77 9.89
CA LEU A 9 -22.17 30.63 9.13
C LEU A 9 -21.88 29.16 8.84
N ILE A 10 -22.94 28.41 8.49
CA ILE A 10 -22.81 27.17 7.72
C ILE A 10 -23.06 27.55 6.27
N ALA A 11 -22.00 27.83 5.51
CA ALA A 11 -21.99 27.60 4.07
C ALA A 11 -20.56 27.70 3.54
N CYS A 12 -20.04 26.51 3.23
CA CYS A 12 -19.19 26.30 2.07
C CYS A 12 -17.79 26.89 2.16
N VAL A 13 -16.97 26.33 3.05
CA VAL A 13 -15.56 26.11 2.70
C VAL A 13 -15.57 25.13 1.52
N SER A 14 -15.65 25.64 0.29
CA SER A 14 -15.14 24.91 -0.87
C SER A 14 -13.62 24.93 -0.77
N ALA A 15 -13.09 24.20 0.21
CA ALA A 15 -11.72 23.75 0.15
C ALA A 15 -11.66 22.89 -1.10
N GLN A 16 -10.90 23.36 -2.08
CA GLN A 16 -10.34 22.50 -3.11
C GLN A 16 -9.66 21.37 -2.34
N TYR A 17 -10.31 20.21 -2.29
CA TYR A 17 -9.67 19.00 -1.81
C TYR A 17 -8.65 18.62 -2.89
N ASP A 18 -7.51 19.30 -2.86
CA ASP A 18 -6.29 18.74 -3.42
C ASP A 18 -5.97 17.51 -2.59
N TYR A 19 -6.47 16.35 -3.03
CA TYR A 19 -6.07 15.04 -2.53
C TYR A 19 -4.62 14.80 -2.97
N ASN A 20 -3.70 15.44 -2.26
CA ASN A 20 -2.28 15.13 -2.36
C ASN A 20 -2.04 13.80 -1.62
N SER A 21 -2.15 12.68 -2.34
CA SER A 21 -2.03 11.32 -1.80
C SER A 21 -0.57 10.87 -1.58
N TYR A 22 0.39 11.78 -1.50
CA TYR A 22 1.78 11.43 -1.23
C TYR A 22 2.17 11.82 0.19
N TYR A 23 1.58 11.14 1.18
CA TYR A 23 2.15 11.12 2.52
C TYR A 23 3.44 10.29 2.48
N GLN A 24 4.57 10.98 2.48
CA GLN A 24 5.82 10.43 2.98
C GLN A 24 5.58 10.16 4.47
N VAL A 25 5.45 8.88 4.85
CA VAL A 25 5.42 8.51 6.26
C VAL A 25 6.79 8.86 6.82
N GLY A 26 6.88 10.00 7.50
CA GLY A 26 8.05 10.39 8.26
C GLY A 26 8.28 9.37 9.36
N ILE A 27 9.26 8.50 9.16
CA ILE A 27 9.70 7.55 10.17
C ILE A 27 10.34 8.38 11.32
N PRO A 28 9.94 8.21 12.60
CA PRO A 28 10.62 8.87 13.71
C PRO A 28 12.12 8.56 13.64
N GLN A 29 13.00 9.57 13.74
CA GLN A 29 14.43 9.39 13.48
C GLN A 29 15.10 8.35 14.39
N ASP A 30 14.51 8.06 15.55
CA ASP A 30 15.01 7.07 16.50
C ASP A 30 14.59 5.62 16.18
N TYR A 31 13.50 5.42 15.43
CA TYR A 31 13.12 4.11 14.91
C TYR A 31 14.19 3.57 13.93
N ASN A 32 14.92 4.46 13.28
CA ASN A 32 15.94 4.11 12.30
C ASN A 32 17.21 3.52 12.95
N GLN A 33 17.55 3.88 14.19
CA GLN A 33 18.83 3.46 14.80
C GLN A 33 18.78 2.06 15.40
N GLN A 34 17.73 1.73 16.16
CA GLN A 34 17.64 0.41 16.79
C GLN A 34 17.21 -0.68 15.78
N TYR A 35 16.40 -0.32 14.79
CA TYR A 35 16.03 -1.21 13.67
C TYR A 35 17.23 -1.52 12.75
N ASN A 36 18.10 -0.54 12.47
CA ASN A 36 19.29 -0.77 11.63
C ASN A 36 20.36 -1.63 12.32
N GLN A 37 20.44 -1.64 13.64
CA GLN A 37 21.41 -2.49 14.35
C GLN A 37 21.04 -3.97 14.25
N GLN A 38 19.75 -4.31 14.35
CA GLN A 38 19.31 -5.71 14.26
C GLN A 38 19.16 -6.19 12.80
N TYR A 39 18.81 -5.31 11.86
CA TYR A 39 18.70 -5.65 10.44
C TYR A 39 20.07 -5.91 9.79
N ASN A 40 21.15 -5.26 10.24
CA ASN A 40 22.48 -5.44 9.65
C ASN A 40 23.13 -6.81 9.93
N GLN A 41 22.64 -7.59 10.89
CA GLN A 41 23.19 -8.93 11.17
C GLN A 41 22.36 -10.06 10.57
N GLN A 42 21.08 -9.83 10.28
CA GLN A 42 20.22 -10.76 9.55
C GLN A 42 19.96 -10.29 8.12
N TYR A 43 20.79 -9.37 7.62
CA TYR A 43 20.86 -9.07 6.22
C TYR A 43 21.45 -10.28 5.49
N ASN A 44 20.57 -11.13 4.96
CA ASN A 44 20.96 -12.13 4.00
C ASN A 44 21.14 -11.41 2.65
N PRO A 45 22.36 -11.30 2.10
CA PRO A 45 22.63 -10.63 0.83
C PRO A 45 21.90 -11.27 -0.36
N GLN A 46 21.20 -12.39 -0.18
CA GLN A 46 20.41 -13.03 -1.23
C GLN A 46 19.07 -12.35 -1.52
N TYR A 47 18.58 -11.42 -0.68
CA TYR A 47 17.50 -10.49 -1.06
C TYR A 47 18.04 -9.11 -1.49
N ASN A 48 19.36 -8.99 -1.63
CA ASN A 48 20.01 -7.99 -2.46
C ASN A 48 20.89 -8.72 -3.48
N ASN A 49 20.27 -9.63 -4.22
CA ASN A 49 20.79 -9.96 -5.53
C ASN A 49 20.28 -8.85 -6.46
N GLY A 50 21.20 -8.08 -7.03
CA GLY A 50 20.96 -6.87 -7.80
C GLY A 50 20.11 -7.08 -9.05
N GLN A 51 18.80 -7.25 -8.85
CA GLN A 51 17.78 -7.35 -9.90
C GLN A 51 16.70 -6.27 -9.77
N TYR A 52 16.86 -5.28 -8.90
CA TYR A 52 16.28 -3.97 -9.15
C TYR A 52 17.34 -3.15 -9.88
N ASN A 53 17.27 -3.19 -11.21
CA ASN A 53 17.87 -2.14 -12.03
C ASN A 53 17.37 -0.80 -11.46
N ASN A 54 18.27 0.16 -11.23
CA ASN A 54 18.01 1.49 -10.65
C ASN A 54 17.10 2.40 -11.53
N ASN A 55 16.16 1.81 -12.26
CA ASN A 55 15.17 2.47 -13.11
C ASN A 55 13.71 2.04 -12.79
N GLN A 56 13.46 1.25 -11.74
CA GLN A 56 12.10 0.96 -11.27
C GLN A 56 11.89 1.58 -9.87
N ALA A 57 10.92 2.49 -9.79
CA ALA A 57 10.55 3.22 -8.59
C ALA A 57 10.29 2.26 -7.40
N PRO A 58 10.52 2.71 -6.16
CA PRO A 58 10.27 1.89 -4.98
C PRO A 58 8.82 1.39 -4.98
N THR A 59 8.64 0.07 -4.88
CA THR A 59 7.33 -0.56 -4.73
C THR A 59 6.66 0.02 -3.47
N LYS A 60 5.51 0.66 -3.66
CA LYS A 60 4.76 1.32 -2.57
C LYS A 60 4.38 0.26 -1.52
N ALA A 61 4.95 0.33 -0.33
CA ALA A 61 4.61 -0.53 0.80
C ALA A 61 3.57 0.17 1.70
N ILE A 62 2.49 -0.53 2.05
CA ILE A 62 1.39 -0.01 2.87
C ILE A 62 1.22 -0.94 4.08
N PRO A 63 1.28 -0.44 5.32
CA PRO A 63 0.87 -1.22 6.49
C PRO A 63 -0.59 -1.67 6.33
N ASP A 64 -0.84 -2.98 6.39
CA ASP A 64 -2.19 -3.53 6.27
C ASP A 64 -2.37 -4.63 7.33
N ALA A 65 -3.38 -4.46 8.20
CA ALA A 65 -3.64 -5.39 9.30
C ALA A 65 -4.07 -6.80 8.82
N ARG A 66 -4.48 -6.92 7.55
CA ARG A 66 -4.80 -8.22 6.92
C ARG A 66 -3.53 -8.96 6.48
N CYS A 67 -2.39 -8.27 6.35
CA CYS A 67 -1.12 -8.93 6.10
C CYS A 67 -0.59 -9.57 7.40
N PRO A 68 -0.18 -10.85 7.35
CA PRO A 68 0.40 -11.51 8.51
C PRO A 68 1.75 -10.87 8.86
N ARG A 69 2.07 -10.80 10.15
CA ARG A 69 3.39 -10.33 10.63
C ARG A 69 4.52 -11.34 10.39
N THR A 70 4.17 -12.61 10.23
CA THR A 70 5.11 -13.70 9.98
C THR A 70 4.72 -14.39 8.69
N ASP A 71 5.66 -14.47 7.76
CA ASP A 71 5.41 -14.99 6.42
C ASP A 71 5.55 -16.53 6.40
N ASP A 72 4.66 -17.19 5.67
CA ASP A 72 4.72 -18.62 5.38
C ASP A 72 5.13 -18.82 3.91
N PRO A 73 6.35 -19.32 3.62
CA PRO A 73 6.82 -19.52 2.24
C PRO A 73 5.96 -20.47 1.41
N MET A 74 5.24 -21.41 2.05
CA MET A 74 4.37 -22.36 1.37
C MET A 74 2.96 -21.81 1.14
N ARG A 75 2.60 -20.72 1.80
CA ARG A 75 1.28 -20.10 1.70
C ARG A 75 1.39 -18.57 1.69
N PRO A 76 1.88 -17.98 0.58
CA PRO A 76 1.99 -16.53 0.44
C PRO A 76 0.60 -15.89 0.44
N VAL A 77 0.51 -14.75 1.11
CA VAL A 77 -0.73 -13.96 1.19
C VAL A 77 -0.65 -12.82 0.17
N HIS A 78 -1.60 -12.80 -0.76
CA HIS A 78 -1.88 -11.65 -1.60
C HIS A 78 -3.30 -11.14 -1.35
N LEU A 79 -3.47 -9.81 -1.37
CA LEU A 79 -4.74 -9.15 -1.09
C LEU A 79 -5.14 -8.23 -2.24
N PRO A 80 -6.44 -7.99 -2.47
CA PRO A 80 -6.90 -6.98 -3.42
C PRO A 80 -6.43 -5.58 -3.05
N TYR A 81 -6.06 -4.78 -4.06
CA TYR A 81 -5.86 -3.34 -3.91
C TYR A 81 -7.17 -2.61 -4.23
N ALA A 82 -7.71 -1.86 -3.26
CA ALA A 82 -9.04 -1.28 -3.37
C ALA A 82 -9.14 -0.31 -4.56
N GLY A 83 -10.22 -0.42 -5.35
CA GLY A 83 -10.47 0.43 -6.52
C GLY A 83 -9.62 0.13 -7.75
N HIS A 84 -8.72 -0.85 -7.71
CA HIS A 84 -7.76 -1.14 -8.78
C HIS A 84 -7.65 -2.66 -9.01
N CYS A 85 -8.40 -3.17 -9.96
CA CYS A 85 -8.38 -4.60 -10.28
C CYS A 85 -7.07 -5.06 -10.92
N ASP A 86 -6.35 -4.14 -11.57
CA ASP A 86 -5.04 -4.36 -12.17
C ASP A 86 -3.90 -4.40 -11.14
N LYS A 87 -4.20 -4.33 -9.83
CA LYS A 87 -3.20 -4.28 -8.75
C LYS A 87 -3.56 -5.18 -7.59
N PHE A 88 -2.55 -5.60 -6.85
CA PHE A 88 -2.70 -6.38 -5.62
C PHE A 88 -1.61 -6.03 -4.62
N LEU A 89 -1.80 -6.45 -3.37
CA LEU A 89 -0.80 -6.35 -2.31
C LEU A 89 -0.13 -7.70 -2.14
N LYS A 90 1.20 -7.76 -2.19
CA LYS A 90 1.98 -8.89 -1.72
C LYS A 90 2.40 -8.66 -0.28
N CYS A 91 1.92 -9.51 0.62
CA CYS A 91 2.22 -9.37 2.03
C CYS A 91 3.60 -9.91 2.37
N THR A 92 4.36 -9.13 3.13
CA THR A 92 5.61 -9.54 3.78
C THR A 92 5.71 -8.79 5.11
N GLY A 93 5.83 -9.49 6.23
CA GLY A 93 6.12 -8.88 7.54
C GLY A 93 5.09 -7.85 8.02
N GLY A 94 3.81 -8.02 7.71
CA GLY A 94 2.72 -7.10 8.06
C GLY A 94 2.57 -5.89 7.13
N LEU A 95 3.35 -5.84 6.04
CA LEU A 95 3.28 -4.81 5.01
C LEU A 95 2.74 -5.41 3.70
N GLY A 96 1.84 -4.69 3.04
CA GLY A 96 1.39 -5.00 1.68
C GLY A 96 2.17 -4.18 0.67
N PHE A 97 2.98 -4.85 -0.15
CA PHE A 97 3.69 -4.23 -1.26
C PHE A 97 2.76 -4.19 -2.48
N VAL A 98 2.48 -3.00 -3.01
CA VAL A 98 1.65 -2.84 -4.19
C VAL A 98 2.37 -3.40 -5.41
N MET A 99 1.72 -4.33 -6.09
CA MET A 99 2.19 -5.00 -7.29
C MET A 99 1.18 -4.77 -8.42
N ASP A 100 1.68 -4.52 -9.61
CA ASP A 100 0.85 -4.47 -10.82
C ASP A 100 0.66 -5.87 -11.39
N CYS A 101 -0.55 -6.14 -11.87
CA CYS A 101 -0.81 -7.26 -12.75
C CYS A 101 -0.25 -6.97 -14.15
N PRO A 102 0.11 -8.01 -14.92
CA PRO A 102 0.40 -7.86 -16.34
C PRO A 102 -0.77 -7.18 -17.08
N ALA A 103 -0.46 -6.48 -18.16
CA ALA A 103 -1.45 -5.71 -18.91
C ALA A 103 -2.67 -6.55 -19.31
N GLY A 104 -3.86 -6.04 -19.01
CA GLY A 104 -5.14 -6.69 -19.31
C GLY A 104 -5.55 -7.80 -18.34
N LEU A 105 -4.78 -8.06 -17.27
CA LEU A 105 -5.13 -9.00 -16.22
C LEU A 105 -5.59 -8.29 -14.95
N GLU A 106 -6.39 -9.00 -14.18
CA GLU A 106 -6.92 -8.54 -12.90
C GLU A 106 -6.57 -9.52 -11.79
N PHE A 107 -6.36 -9.01 -10.58
CA PHE A 107 -6.09 -9.85 -9.44
C PHE A 107 -7.34 -10.64 -9.01
N SER A 108 -7.22 -11.97 -9.02
CA SER A 108 -8.22 -12.87 -8.46
C SER A 108 -7.84 -13.28 -7.05
N ALA A 109 -8.53 -12.74 -6.04
CA ALA A 109 -8.35 -13.17 -4.64
C ALA A 109 -8.62 -14.67 -4.45
N ARG A 110 -9.55 -15.23 -5.24
CA ARG A 110 -9.92 -16.66 -5.20
C ARG A 110 -8.78 -17.55 -5.70
N MET A 111 -8.11 -17.14 -6.78
CA MET A 111 -6.99 -17.90 -7.38
C MET A 111 -5.62 -17.48 -6.85
N ASN A 112 -5.58 -16.42 -6.04
CA ASN A 112 -4.38 -15.83 -5.47
C ASN A 112 -3.33 -15.44 -6.54
N ARG A 113 -3.80 -14.96 -7.71
CA ARG A 113 -2.96 -14.55 -8.85
C ARG A 113 -3.70 -13.58 -9.77
N CYS A 114 -2.95 -12.92 -10.65
CA CYS A 114 -3.53 -12.21 -11.79
C CYS A 114 -4.10 -13.21 -12.80
N ASP A 115 -5.31 -12.96 -13.28
CA ASP A 115 -6.01 -13.79 -14.26
C ASP A 115 -6.84 -12.89 -15.18
N TYR A 116 -7.47 -13.45 -16.21
CA TYR A 116 -8.32 -12.67 -17.10
C TYR A 116 -9.57 -12.17 -16.37
N PRO A 117 -10.12 -10.98 -16.70
CA PRO A 117 -11.27 -10.39 -16.01
C PRO A 117 -12.47 -11.33 -15.84
N ALA A 118 -12.75 -12.14 -16.88
CA ALA A 118 -13.84 -13.13 -16.85
C ALA A 118 -13.68 -14.18 -15.73
N VAL A 119 -12.43 -14.51 -15.37
CA VAL A 119 -12.08 -15.49 -14.32
C VAL A 119 -11.84 -14.79 -12.98
N ALA A 120 -11.15 -13.64 -13.02
CA ALA A 120 -10.78 -12.87 -11.83
C ALA A 120 -12.00 -12.34 -11.10
N GLN A 121 -12.99 -11.87 -11.86
CA GLN A 121 -14.25 -11.32 -11.35
C GLN A 121 -14.01 -10.29 -10.25
N CYS A 122 -13.00 -9.43 -10.44
CA CYS A 122 -12.67 -8.39 -9.50
C CYS A 122 -13.87 -7.46 -9.32
N ARG A 123 -14.13 -7.08 -8.07
CA ARG A 123 -15.14 -6.08 -7.73
C ARG A 123 -14.39 -4.90 -7.11
N VAL A 124 -14.44 -3.76 -7.81
CA VAL A 124 -13.91 -2.49 -7.33
C VAL A 124 -14.74 -1.93 -6.19
#